data_AF-A0A5B0DY91-F1
#
_entry.id   AF-A0A5B0DY91-F1
#
_cell.length_a   1.000
_cell.length_b   1.000
_cell.length_c   1.000
_cell.angle_alpha   90.00
_cell.angle_beta   90.00
_cell.angle_gamma   90.00
#
_symmetry.space_group_name_H-M   'P 1'
#
loop_
_entity.id
_entity.type
_entity.pdbx_description
1 polymer ?
#
loop_
_entity_poly.entity_id
_entity_poly.type
_entity_poly.pdbx_seq_one_letter_code
_entity_poly.pdbx_strand_id
1 'polypeptide(L)' 'MEATISRLAQAMISAETEKRAWNAGKLGYREKGEIAMNPFPPGTADHNFWVDGFRYEKKASTLSTKGSQARS' A
#
# COMPACT_ATOMS: atom_id res chain seq x y z
N MET A 1 9.39 -24.33 -22.92
CA MET A 1 10.08 -24.13 -21.62
C MET A 1 10.39 -22.65 -21.39
N GLU A 2 10.90 -21.91 -22.38
CA GLU A 2 11.18 -20.47 -22.27
C GLU A 2 9.95 -19.60 -21.95
N ALA A 3 8.80 -19.87 -22.58
CA ALA A 3 7.57 -19.11 -22.34
C ALA A 3 7.08 -19.15 -20.86
N THR A 4 7.32 -20.25 -20.15
CA THR A 4 6.96 -20.39 -18.73
C THR A 4 7.86 -19.54 -17.84
N ILE A 5 9.16 -19.50 -18.14
CA ILE A 5 10.14 -18.70 -17.40
C ILE A 5 9.86 -17.20 -17.60
N SER A 6 9.57 -16.77 -18.83
CA SER A 6 9.19 -15.38 -19.11
C SER A 6 7.92 -14.96 -18.39
N ARG A 7 6.91 -15.85 -18.33
CA ARG A 7 5.67 -15.58 -17.60
C ARG A 7 5.89 -15.43 -16.09
N LEU A 8 6.75 -16.28 -15.51
CA LEU A 8 7.12 -16.17 -14.10
C LEU A 8 7.85 -14.86 -13.81
N ALA A 9 8.82 -14.49 -14.65
CA ALA A 9 9.56 -13.23 -14.51
C ALA A 9 8.60 -12.02 -14.56
N GLN A 10 7.65 -12.02 -15.50
CA GLN A 10 6.66 -10.95 -15.60
C GLN A 10 5.76 -10.86 -14.35
N ALA A 11 5.32 -12.00 -13.82
CA ALA A 11 4.52 -12.04 -12.60
C ALA A 11 5.28 -11.49 -11.39
N MET A 12 6.58 -11.79 -11.27
CA MET A 12 7.43 -11.26 -10.20
C MET A 12 7.59 -9.74 -10.31
N ILE A 13 7.78 -9.22 -11.53
CA ILE A 13 7.88 -7.76 -11.77
C ILE A 13 6.56 -7.06 -11.41
N SER A 14 5.42 -7.65 -11.79
CA SER A 14 4.11 -7.14 -11.41
C SER A 14 3.97 -7.12 -9.89
N ALA A 15 4.19 -8.23 -9.20
CA ALA A 15 4.08 -8.32 -7.75
C ALA A 15 4.98 -7.30 -7.00
N GLU A 16 6.19 -7.06 -7.50
CA GLU A 16 7.09 -6.05 -6.92
C GLU A 16 6.55 -4.62 -7.11
N THR A 17 5.95 -4.33 -8.27
CA THR A 17 5.29 -3.04 -8.53
C THR A 17 4.09 -2.84 -7.59
N GLU A 18 3.24 -3.86 -7.45
CA GLU A 18 2.07 -3.83 -6.56
C GLU A 18 2.49 -3.58 -5.10
N LYS A 19 3.52 -4.31 -4.64
CA LYS A 19 4.09 -4.16 -3.29
C LYS A 19 4.65 -2.75 -3.07
N ARG A 20 5.30 -2.15 -4.05
CA ARG A 20 5.84 -0.78 -3.96
C ARG A 20 4.73 0.24 -3.80
N ALA A 21 3.69 0.18 -4.63
CA ALA A 21 2.55 1.08 -4.55
C ALA A 21 1.84 0.97 -3.19
N TRP A 22 1.63 -0.25 -2.71
CA TRP A 22 1.04 -0.51 -1.39
C TRP A 22 1.88 0.06 -0.24
N ASN A 23 3.20 -0.17 -0.25
CA ASN A 23 4.10 0.38 0.77
C ASN A 23 4.15 1.91 0.74
N ALA A 24 4.11 2.52 -0.45
CA ALA A 24 4.02 3.97 -0.59
C ALA A 24 2.72 4.53 0.02
N GLY A 25 1.62 3.80 -0.09
CA GLY A 25 0.34 4.13 0.58
C GLY A 25 0.46 4.19 2.10
N LYS A 26 1.04 3.14 2.68
CA LYS A 26 1.30 3.08 4.12
C LYS A 26 2.21 4.22 4.58
N LEU A 27 3.30 4.45 3.85
CA LEU A 27 4.25 5.51 4.19
C LEU A 27 3.59 6.89 4.11
N GLY A 28 2.78 7.13 3.07
CA GLY A 28 2.01 8.36 2.93
C GLY A 28 1.17 8.67 4.17
N TYR A 29 0.43 7.68 4.69
CA TYR A 29 -0.32 7.86 5.93
C TYR A 29 0.59 8.07 7.15
N ARG A 30 1.68 7.31 7.28
CA ARG A 30 2.62 7.47 8.42
C ARG A 30 3.23 8.86 8.50
N GLU A 31 3.64 9.41 7.35
CA GLU A 31 4.38 10.67 7.30
C GLU A 31 3.46 11.90 7.28
N LYS A 32 2.32 11.80 6.58
CA LYS A 32 1.44 12.96 6.32
C LYS A 32 0.03 12.79 6.87
N GLY A 33 -0.34 11.61 7.37
CA GLY A 33 -1.70 11.34 7.84
C GLY A 33 -2.76 11.55 6.75
N GLU A 34 -3.89 12.15 7.13
CA GLU A 34 -5.05 12.36 6.24
C GLU A 34 -4.78 13.29 5.05
N ILE A 35 -3.73 14.13 5.11
CA ILE A 35 -3.39 15.06 4.02
C ILE A 35 -2.45 14.45 2.97
N ALA A 36 -2.09 13.16 3.09
CA ALA A 36 -1.27 12.51 2.09
C ALA A 36 -2.02 12.42 0.75
N MET A 37 -1.36 12.81 -0.33
CA MET A 37 -1.90 12.71 -1.68
C MET A 37 -1.38 11.47 -2.39
N ASN A 38 -2.27 10.75 -3.06
CA ASN A 38 -1.89 9.63 -3.90
C ASN A 38 -1.15 10.14 -5.15
N PRO A 39 0.12 9.76 -5.39
CA PRO A 39 0.87 10.20 -6.57
C PRO A 39 0.46 9.46 -7.86
N PHE A 40 -0.28 8.35 -7.74
CA PHE A 40 -0.64 7.52 -8.89
C PHE A 40 -1.94 8.00 -9.56
N PRO A 41 -1.99 8.03 -10.92
CA PRO A 41 -3.18 8.46 -11.65
C PRO A 41 -4.42 7.62 -11.30
N PRO A 42 -5.60 8.24 -11.14
CA PRO A 42 -6.84 7.52 -10.93
C PRO A 42 -7.11 6.48 -12.03
N GLY A 43 -7.66 5.32 -11.64
CA GLY A 43 -7.98 4.23 -12.56
C GLY A 43 -6.83 3.28 -12.87
N THR A 44 -5.61 3.57 -12.39
CA THR A 44 -4.47 2.64 -12.48
C THR A 44 -4.49 1.60 -11.36
N ALA A 45 -3.85 0.44 -11.58
CA ALA A 45 -3.71 -0.58 -10.54
C ALA A 45 -2.91 -0.03 -9.33
N ASP A 46 -1.83 0.70 -9.59
CA ASP A 46 -0.98 1.31 -8.56
C ASP A 46 -1.74 2.29 -7.68
N HIS A 47 -2.70 3.04 -8.25
CA HIS A 47 -3.59 3.90 -7.49
C HIS A 47 -4.38 3.11 -6.45
N ASN A 48 -4.95 1.97 -6.83
CA ASN A 48 -5.72 1.13 -5.93
C ASN A 48 -4.82 0.51 -4.85
N PHE A 49 -3.65 -0.02 -5.22
CA PHE A 49 -2.70 -0.57 -4.25
C PHE A 49 -2.24 0.46 -3.22
N TRP A 50 -1.96 1.70 -3.65
CA TRP A 50 -1.64 2.80 -2.75
C TRP A 50 -2.79 3.10 -1.79
N VAL A 51 -4.03 3.20 -2.30
CA VAL A 51 -5.21 3.46 -1.47
C VAL A 51 -5.41 2.37 -0.43
N ASP A 52 -5.20 1.10 -0.79
CA ASP A 52 -5.34 -0.02 0.11
C ASP A 52 -4.26 -0.01 1.20
N GLY A 53 -3.01 0.29 0.85
CA GLY A 53 -1.92 0.47 1.81
C GLY A 53 -2.18 1.62 2.77
N PHE A 54 -2.65 2.77 2.25
CA PHE A 54 -3.01 3.93 3.06
C PHE A 54 -4.13 3.60 4.05
N ARG A 55 -5.20 2.94 3.60
CA ARG A 55 -6.33 2.52 4.45
C ARG A 55 -5.93 1.50 5.50
N TYR A 56 -5.07 0.56 5.14
CA TYR A 56 -4.51 -0.42 6.08
C TYR A 56 -3.81 0.30 7.23
N GLU A 57 -2.91 1.22 6.91
CA GLU A 57 -2.13 1.93 7.93
C GLU A 57 -3.01 2.85 8.78
N LYS A 58 -3.94 3.57 8.15
CA LYS A 58 -4.94 4.36 8.86
C LYS A 58 -5.68 3.56 9.92
N LYS A 59 -6.17 2.37 9.54
CA LYS A 59 -6.86 1.47 10.47
C LYS A 59 -5.92 0.99 11.59
N ALA A 60 -4.68 0.61 11.26
CA ALA A 60 -3.69 0.19 12.25
C ALA A 60 -3.39 1.29 13.29
N SER A 61 -3.23 2.54 12.86
CA SER A 61 -3.01 3.67 13.77
C SER A 61 -4.22 3.92 14.69
N THR A 62 -5.44 3.85 14.16
CA THR A 62 -6.65 4.04 15.01
C THR A 62 -6.82 2.96 16.08
N LEU A 63 -6.42 1.72 15.78
CA LEU A 63 -6.45 0.62 16.75
C LEU A 63 -5.38 0.79 17.84
N SER A 64 -4.19 1.27 17.46
CA SER A 64 -3.12 1.60 18.41
C SER A 64 -3.56 2.68 19.41
N THR A 65 -4.17 3.76 18.93
CA THR A 65 -4.66 4.85 19.79
C THR A 65 -5.71 4.37 20.79
N LYS A 66 -6.67 3.54 20.35
CA LYS A 66 -7.70 2.97 21.24
C LYS A 66 -7.11 2.02 22.30
N GLY A 67 -6.08 1.25 21.94
CA GLY A 67 -5.40 0.33 22.86
C GLY A 67 -4.55 1.02 23.93
N SER A 68 -4.10 2.25 23.69
CA SER A 68 -3.42 3.09 24.69
C SER A 68 -4.40 3.82 25.61
N GLN A 69 -5.56 4.24 25.10
CA GLN A 69 -6.60 4.89 25.90
C GLN A 69 -7.31 3.91 26.86
N ALA A 70 -7.38 2.61 26.54
CA ALA A 70 -7.98 1.59 27.40
C ALA A 70 -7.06 1.11 28.55
N ARG A 71 -5.79 1.56 28.58
CA ARG A 71 -4.79 1.15 29.59
C ARG A 71 -4.34 2.28 30.52
N SER A 72 -4.98 3.45 30.41
CA SER A 72 -4.72 4.63 31.26
C SER A 72 -5.85 4.84 32.25
#